data_AF-A0A353B7W2-F1
#
_entry.id   AF-A0A353B7W2-F1
#
_cell.length_a   1.000
_cell.length_b   1.000
_cell.length_c   1.000
_cell.angle_alpha   90.00
_cell.angle_beta   90.00
_cell.angle_gamma   90.00
#
_symmetry.space_group_name_H-M   'P 1'
#
loop_
_entity.id
_entity.type
_entity.pdbx_description
1 polymer ?
#
loop_
_entity_poly.entity_id
_entity_poly.type
_entity_poly.pdbx_seq_one_letter_code
_entity_poly.pdbx_strand_id
1 'polypeptide(L)'
;MSTFDARRKCTATLLATILGICWSGASVAADADLKKPGANIPTVGLQSKPSGLQVFPPIIDLRFGTDSQRIGVQVVDADGSTRDITRSVSWKADRGLVVEDDFVRISPSAPSVSGVLRGEWNGEQIQIPFQSGAGDSQRELSFRNDILPVLTKTGCNSGKCHGSASGKDGFRLSLYGFDPAGDYFRLTRELSGRRISLSNPESCLLINKAIGEVPHTGGNPIEVGDANYLKIVKWIADGAKADVADSAVPEGIEVFPKRAVLAQPGTSQQMIVMARYSDGSTRDVTEQAVFISNNDAAATAGVEGSVHAAGPGTAFILARFDQYTSGTDIVVRSGETYPGLDFKANNYIDTLAAARWSDLHILPSDVASDEVFLRRVYLDTIGLLPTPEQRTAFLQDTSPNKRDRLVDELVSSKSFLDLWTMQLAELLQVRRANGLSEKGLSLYDDWLRDQVHSGVPVNELVRQLIPASGSTFENPATSYYQTETTPQLLAENIAQAFLGTRIQCAQCHNHPFDRWTMDDYYGFAAFVSQVGYKQGKDAREITVYDLGEGSLEHPVEGRVVRPKFLGGELAAEEALDGDYRTALA
;
A
#
# COMPACT_ATOMS: atom_id res chain seq x y z
N MET A 1 -1.41 -47.77 78.97
CA MET A 1 -0.94 -47.84 77.57
C MET A 1 -1.29 -46.51 76.93
N SER A 2 -0.48 -45.46 77.10
CA SER A 2 0.76 -45.15 76.34
C SER A 2 0.41 -44.66 74.92
N THR A 3 0.70 -43.46 74.43
CA THR A 3 1.42 -42.22 74.84
C THR A 3 1.20 -41.24 73.66
N PHE A 4 0.56 -40.09 73.80
CA PHE A 4 1.15 -38.75 74.03
C PHE A 4 2.55 -38.47 73.43
N ASP A 5 2.57 -37.39 72.64
CA ASP A 5 3.58 -36.31 72.58
C ASP A 5 4.75 -36.36 71.58
N ALA A 6 5.04 -35.16 71.04
CA ALA A 6 6.16 -34.66 70.23
C ALA A 6 5.73 -34.14 68.82
N ARG A 7 5.76 -32.85 68.46
CA ARG A 7 6.28 -31.61 69.05
C ARG A 7 5.57 -30.39 68.42
N ARG A 8 4.93 -29.56 69.26
CA ARG A 8 4.99 -28.09 69.15
C ARG A 8 6.11 -27.63 70.10
N LYS A 9 7.13 -26.90 69.63
CA LYS A 9 7.87 -25.86 70.38
C LYS A 9 9.03 -25.29 69.56
N CYS A 10 9.07 -23.95 69.54
CA CYS A 10 10.22 -23.05 69.32
C CYS A 10 10.87 -23.11 67.92
N THR A 11 10.85 -22.06 67.11
CA THR A 11 11.33 -20.71 67.45
C THR A 11 10.66 -19.62 66.60
N ALA A 12 9.95 -18.72 67.28
CA ALA A 12 9.72 -17.37 66.82
C ALA A 12 10.85 -16.49 67.37
N THR A 13 11.88 -16.20 66.57
CA THR A 13 12.83 -15.09 66.76
C THR A 13 13.64 -14.92 65.47
N LEU A 14 13.84 -13.67 65.01
CA LEU A 14 14.35 -13.19 63.70
C LEU A 14 13.29 -13.26 62.58
N LEU A 15 12.81 -12.19 61.95
CA LEU A 15 13.30 -10.82 61.80
C LEU A 15 12.13 -9.82 61.94
N ALA A 16 12.23 -8.94 62.92
CA ALA A 16 11.53 -7.67 62.94
C ALA A 16 12.58 -6.59 63.22
N THR A 17 13.25 -6.11 62.16
CA THR A 17 13.92 -4.80 62.00
C THR A 17 14.73 -4.82 60.70
N ILE A 18 14.17 -4.24 59.65
CA ILE A 18 14.77 -3.14 58.88
C ILE A 18 13.56 -2.37 58.33
N LEU A 19 13.45 -1.15 58.83
CA LEU A 19 12.49 -0.13 58.45
C LEU A 19 12.71 0.30 57.00
N GLY A 20 11.61 0.64 56.35
CA GLY A 20 11.48 1.91 55.64
C GLY A 20 11.96 1.91 54.20
N ILE A 21 11.01 2.08 53.27
CA ILE A 21 11.01 3.16 52.27
C ILE A 21 9.71 3.04 51.43
N CYS A 22 8.93 4.13 51.48
CA CYS A 22 7.98 4.63 50.48
C CYS A 22 6.88 3.70 49.93
N TRP A 23 5.67 3.88 50.46
CA TRP A 23 4.44 3.79 49.66
C TRP A 23 4.18 5.19 49.08
N SER A 24 4.74 5.45 47.90
CA SER A 24 4.32 6.54 47.03
C SER A 24 3.78 5.90 45.77
N GLY A 25 2.55 6.22 45.40
CA GLY A 25 1.92 5.78 44.16
C GLY A 25 2.82 6.12 42.98
N ALA A 26 3.48 5.11 42.43
CA ALA A 26 4.08 5.16 41.12
C ALA A 26 3.00 4.69 40.16
N SER A 27 2.40 5.64 39.46
CA SER A 27 1.86 5.42 38.11
C SER A 27 2.85 4.53 37.36
N VAL A 28 2.42 3.33 37.00
CA VAL A 28 3.17 2.51 36.04
C VAL A 28 2.99 3.18 34.68
N ALA A 29 3.76 4.25 34.47
CA ALA A 29 4.19 4.62 33.14
C ALA A 29 5.12 3.48 32.71
N ALA A 30 4.54 2.48 32.05
CA ALA A 30 5.33 1.57 31.25
C ALA A 30 5.90 2.40 30.10
N ASP A 31 7.12 2.91 30.28
CA ASP A 31 8.02 3.23 29.18
C ASP A 31 8.34 1.89 28.49
N ALA A 32 7.37 1.38 27.74
CA ALA A 32 7.66 0.48 26.64
C ALA A 32 8.29 1.38 25.57
N ASP A 33 9.61 1.26 25.46
CA ASP A 33 10.41 1.74 24.35
C ASP A 33 9.98 0.94 23.09
N LEU A 34 8.74 1.15 22.67
CA LEU A 34 8.21 0.74 21.39
C LEU A 34 9.02 1.53 20.38
N LYS A 35 10.06 0.91 19.82
CA LYS A 35 10.62 1.33 18.54
C LYS A 35 9.44 1.63 17.63
N LYS A 36 9.22 2.92 17.38
CA LYS A 36 8.10 3.46 16.60
C LYS A 36 7.95 2.61 15.34
N PRO A 37 6.78 2.02 15.08
CA PRO A 37 6.55 1.30 13.84
C PRO A 37 6.91 2.23 12.68
N GLY A 38 7.82 1.73 11.82
CA GLY A 38 8.31 2.42 10.64
C GLY A 38 7.19 2.59 9.62
N ALA A 39 6.43 3.66 9.78
CA ALA A 39 5.68 4.33 8.73
C ALA A 39 5.64 5.82 9.10
N ASN A 40 6.80 6.48 9.03
CA ASN A 40 6.81 7.92 8.88
C ASN A 40 6.11 8.22 7.54
N ILE A 41 4.80 8.46 7.55
CA ILE A 41 4.22 9.30 6.51
C ILE A 41 4.97 10.62 6.70
N PRO A 42 5.80 11.05 5.73
CA PRO A 42 6.60 12.24 5.91
C PRO A 42 5.67 13.46 5.86
N THR A 43 5.07 13.80 7.00
CA THR A 43 4.27 15.01 7.18
C THR A 43 5.19 16.22 7.18
N VAL A 44 4.77 17.29 6.51
CA VAL A 44 5.49 18.56 6.44
C VAL A 44 5.20 19.40 7.69
N GLY A 45 4.02 19.23 8.28
CA GLY A 45 3.44 20.08 9.33
C GLY A 45 4.24 20.23 10.63
N LEU A 46 5.28 19.42 10.86
CA LEU A 46 6.19 19.58 12.02
C LEU A 46 7.66 19.69 11.63
N GLN A 47 8.00 19.57 10.35
CA GLN A 47 9.37 19.71 9.87
C GLN A 47 9.44 20.95 8.99
N SER A 48 9.89 22.07 9.58
CA SER A 48 10.43 23.20 8.82
C SER A 48 11.65 22.69 8.04
N LYS A 49 11.44 22.14 6.84
CA LYS A 49 12.54 21.94 5.91
C LYS A 49 12.98 23.31 5.42
N PRO A 50 14.28 23.59 5.32
CA PRO A 50 14.73 24.82 4.68
C PRO A 50 14.13 24.87 3.26
N SER A 51 13.65 26.05 2.90
CA SER A 51 13.23 26.34 1.53
C SER A 51 14.31 25.88 0.56
N GLY A 52 13.92 25.23 -0.54
CA GLY A 52 14.90 24.70 -1.49
C GLY A 52 14.28 24.19 -2.77
N LEU A 53 15.11 24.11 -3.80
CA LEU A 53 14.77 23.51 -5.08
C LEU A 53 14.99 22.00 -5.04
N GLN A 54 14.03 21.27 -5.58
CA GLN A 54 14.11 19.85 -5.86
C GLN A 54 14.01 19.65 -7.37
N VAL A 55 14.89 18.83 -7.92
CA VAL A 55 15.02 18.61 -9.36
C VAL A 55 14.93 17.12 -9.64
N PHE A 56 14.12 16.75 -10.62
CA PHE A 56 13.83 15.37 -10.97
C PHE A 56 13.85 15.16 -12.49
N PRO A 57 14.34 14.02 -12.99
CA PRO A 57 15.12 13.03 -12.25
C PRO A 57 16.50 13.59 -11.84
N PRO A 58 17.19 12.97 -10.85
CA PRO A 58 18.51 13.42 -10.41
C PRO A 58 19.61 13.20 -11.46
N ILE A 59 19.38 12.32 -12.44
CA ILE A 59 20.26 12.03 -13.57
C ILE A 59 19.42 11.74 -14.82
N ILE A 60 19.94 12.11 -15.98
CA ILE A 60 19.31 11.87 -17.29
C ILE A 60 20.11 10.80 -18.04
N ASP A 61 19.46 9.68 -18.40
CA ASP A 61 20.02 8.59 -19.21
C ASP A 61 19.29 8.51 -20.56
N LEU A 62 19.96 8.88 -21.66
CA LEU A 62 19.39 8.93 -23.02
C LEU A 62 20.16 7.97 -23.94
N ARG A 63 19.81 6.68 -23.94
CA ARG A 63 20.61 5.65 -24.63
C ARG A 63 20.49 5.71 -26.15
N PHE A 64 19.36 6.15 -26.69
CA PHE A 64 19.06 6.18 -28.13
C PHE A 64 18.71 7.58 -28.64
N GLY A 65 18.89 7.81 -29.95
CA GLY A 65 18.55 9.08 -30.61
C GLY A 65 17.07 9.51 -30.49
N THR A 66 16.18 8.54 -30.29
CA THR A 66 14.74 8.74 -30.08
C THR A 66 14.33 8.84 -28.61
N ASP A 67 15.26 8.70 -27.68
CA ASP A 67 14.94 8.80 -26.26
C ASP A 67 14.62 10.25 -25.92
N SER A 68 13.70 10.40 -24.98
CA SER A 68 13.32 11.71 -24.47
C SER A 68 13.06 11.62 -22.97
N GLN A 69 13.38 12.69 -22.25
CA GLN A 69 13.26 12.77 -20.80
C GLN A 69 12.58 14.08 -20.39
N ARG A 70 11.51 14.01 -19.59
CA ARG A 70 10.91 15.16 -18.93
C ARG A 70 11.72 15.57 -17.71
N ILE A 71 11.69 16.86 -17.40
CA ILE A 71 12.31 17.42 -16.21
C ILE A 71 11.24 18.04 -15.33
N GLY A 72 11.40 17.90 -14.01
CA GLY A 72 10.55 18.53 -13.02
C GLY A 72 11.40 19.33 -12.06
N VAL A 73 11.01 20.58 -11.81
CA VAL A 73 11.63 21.45 -10.80
C VAL A 73 10.54 21.93 -9.86
N GLN A 74 10.67 21.55 -8.60
CA GLN A 74 9.74 21.90 -7.53
C GLN A 74 10.47 22.77 -6.51
N VAL A 75 9.91 23.94 -6.20
CA VAL A 75 10.36 24.74 -5.05
C VAL A 75 9.54 24.37 -3.82
N VAL A 76 10.19 24.22 -2.68
CA VAL A 76 9.55 24.12 -1.36
C VAL A 76 9.62 25.50 -0.71
N ASP A 77 8.45 26.09 -0.46
CA ASP A 77 8.30 27.38 0.21
C ASP A 77 8.47 27.25 1.73
N ALA A 78 8.64 28.38 2.43
CA ALA A 78 8.90 28.39 3.87
C ALA A 78 7.75 27.81 4.72
N ASP A 79 6.52 27.82 4.21
CA ASP A 79 5.34 27.22 4.85
C ASP A 79 5.17 25.72 4.49
N GLY A 80 6.18 25.15 3.81
CA GLY A 80 6.21 23.77 3.36
C GLY A 80 5.33 23.47 2.15
N SER A 81 4.65 24.47 1.59
CA SER A 81 3.97 24.30 0.30
C SER A 81 4.99 24.14 -0.83
N THR A 82 4.56 23.54 -1.93
CA THR A 82 5.38 23.25 -3.08
C THR A 82 4.80 23.89 -4.33
N ARG A 83 5.66 24.41 -5.19
CA ARG A 83 5.26 24.92 -6.50
C ARG A 83 6.09 24.28 -7.59
N ASP A 84 5.43 23.83 -8.64
CA ASP A 84 6.08 23.45 -9.89
C ASP A 84 6.55 24.72 -10.62
N ILE A 85 7.86 24.87 -10.74
CA ILE A 85 8.48 26.01 -11.43
C ILE A 85 9.18 25.58 -12.72
N THR A 86 8.99 24.34 -13.17
CA THR A 86 9.71 23.72 -14.30
C THR A 86 9.73 24.63 -15.53
N ARG A 87 8.56 25.19 -15.88
CA ARG A 87 8.36 26.08 -17.03
C ARG A 87 8.87 27.50 -16.83
N SER A 88 9.24 27.86 -15.60
CA SER A 88 9.82 29.17 -15.26
C SER A 88 11.35 29.15 -15.20
N VAL A 89 11.98 27.97 -15.30
CA VAL A 89 13.44 27.83 -15.34
C VAL A 89 13.95 28.16 -16.75
N SER A 90 14.99 28.99 -16.84
CA SER A 90 15.71 29.22 -18.09
C SER A 90 16.73 28.11 -18.31
N TRP A 91 16.49 27.23 -19.29
CA TRP A 91 17.36 26.10 -19.59
C TRP A 91 18.41 26.47 -20.64
N LYS A 92 19.66 26.07 -20.37
CA LYS A 92 20.77 26.11 -21.30
C LYS A 92 21.34 24.70 -21.42
N ALA A 93 21.11 24.09 -22.57
CA ALA A 93 21.74 22.84 -22.93
C ALA A 93 23.22 23.07 -23.29
N ASP A 94 24.11 22.22 -22.78
CA ASP A 94 25.41 22.00 -23.40
C ASP A 94 25.20 21.41 -24.82
N ARG A 95 26.21 21.47 -25.70
CA ARG A 95 26.10 20.91 -27.07
C ARG A 95 25.57 19.47 -27.03
N GLY A 96 24.61 19.15 -27.88
CA GLY A 96 24.14 17.76 -28.04
C GLY A 96 22.77 17.45 -27.45
N LEU A 97 22.00 18.44 -26.98
CA LEU A 97 20.62 18.27 -26.52
C LEU A 97 19.65 19.25 -27.21
N VAL A 98 18.38 18.84 -27.34
CA VAL A 98 17.25 19.70 -27.70
C VAL A 98 16.36 19.83 -26.48
N VAL A 99 15.90 21.04 -26.17
CA VAL A 99 14.91 21.30 -25.11
C VAL A 99 13.61 21.73 -25.78
N GLU A 100 12.54 20.99 -25.55
CA GLU A 100 11.19 21.33 -25.99
C GLU A 100 10.42 21.99 -24.84
N ASP A 101 9.69 23.08 -25.13
CA ASP A 101 9.04 23.91 -24.11
C ASP A 101 7.87 23.20 -23.39
N ASP A 102 7.21 22.23 -24.04
CA ASP A 102 6.08 21.54 -23.43
C ASP A 102 6.54 20.41 -22.50
N PHE A 103 6.23 20.56 -21.20
CA PHE A 103 6.70 19.73 -20.08
C PHE A 103 8.24 19.68 -19.89
N VAL A 104 8.99 20.54 -20.59
CA VAL A 104 10.46 20.59 -20.61
C VAL A 104 11.06 19.21 -20.88
N ARG A 105 11.07 18.84 -22.16
CA ARG A 105 11.58 17.55 -22.63
C ARG A 105 12.95 17.70 -23.25
N ILE A 106 13.82 16.74 -22.95
CA ILE A 106 15.17 16.68 -23.47
C ILE A 106 15.38 15.45 -24.33
N SER A 107 15.95 15.66 -25.52
CA SER A 107 16.32 14.60 -26.46
C SER A 107 17.76 14.80 -26.95
N PRO A 108 18.51 13.71 -27.23
CA PRO A 108 19.88 13.83 -27.72
C PRO A 108 19.90 14.31 -29.18
N SER A 109 20.82 15.24 -29.51
CA SER A 109 21.09 15.66 -30.89
C SER A 109 22.39 15.07 -31.46
N ALA A 110 23.16 14.34 -30.65
CA ALA A 110 24.31 13.54 -31.08
C ALA A 110 24.55 12.32 -30.15
N PRO A 111 25.12 11.22 -30.67
CA PRO A 111 25.45 10.04 -29.87
C PRO A 111 26.67 10.28 -28.97
N SER A 112 26.79 9.49 -27.88
CA SER A 112 27.94 9.47 -26.96
C SER A 112 28.30 10.82 -26.33
N VAL A 113 27.32 11.67 -26.05
CA VAL A 113 27.50 12.97 -25.40
C VAL A 113 27.19 12.84 -23.93
N SER A 114 28.10 13.30 -23.07
CA SER A 114 27.83 13.48 -21.64
C SER A 114 28.11 14.92 -21.25
N GLY A 115 27.40 15.41 -20.24
CA GLY A 115 27.52 16.79 -19.82
C GLY A 115 26.59 17.13 -18.68
N VAL A 116 26.33 18.43 -18.52
CA VAL A 116 25.44 18.96 -17.49
C VAL A 116 24.42 19.85 -18.14
N LEU A 117 23.14 19.53 -18.00
CA LEU A 117 22.09 20.47 -18.30
C LEU A 117 22.09 21.56 -17.22
N ARG A 118 22.13 22.82 -17.64
CA ARG A 118 22.13 23.97 -16.74
C ARG A 118 20.79 24.68 -16.81
N GLY A 119 20.21 24.98 -15.65
CA GLY A 119 19.02 25.81 -15.51
C GLY A 119 19.30 27.01 -14.61
N GLU A 120 18.59 28.12 -14.81
CA GLU A 120 18.63 29.27 -13.92
C GLU A 120 17.21 29.72 -13.57
N TRP A 121 16.97 29.96 -12.27
CA TRP A 121 15.72 30.52 -11.76
C TRP A 121 16.00 31.44 -10.59
N ASN A 122 15.60 32.72 -10.66
CA ASN A 122 15.82 33.72 -9.62
C ASN A 122 17.29 33.82 -9.12
N GLY A 123 18.26 33.59 -10.02
CA GLY A 123 19.69 33.57 -9.69
C GLY A 123 20.20 32.27 -9.08
N GLU A 124 19.31 31.33 -8.73
CA GLU A 124 19.69 29.97 -8.35
C GLU A 124 20.03 29.14 -9.59
N GLN A 125 21.12 28.37 -9.50
CA GLN A 125 21.64 27.55 -10.59
C GLN A 125 21.23 26.09 -10.38
N ILE A 126 20.66 25.49 -11.41
CA ILE A 126 20.26 24.09 -11.47
C ILE A 126 21.25 23.36 -12.37
N GLN A 127 21.67 22.17 -11.94
CA GLN A 127 22.58 21.31 -12.71
C GLN A 127 22.07 19.87 -12.68
N ILE A 128 21.84 19.29 -13.85
CA ILE A 128 21.42 17.89 -13.99
C ILE A 128 22.45 17.17 -14.87
N PRO A 129 23.17 16.17 -14.35
CA PRO A 129 24.06 15.37 -15.16
C PRO A 129 23.25 14.58 -16.20
N PHE A 130 23.76 14.52 -17.43
CA PHE A 130 23.20 13.69 -18.48
C PHE A 130 24.28 12.87 -19.18
N GLN A 131 23.87 11.70 -19.66
CA GLN A 131 24.66 10.88 -20.56
C GLN A 131 23.79 10.42 -21.74
N SER A 132 24.38 10.38 -22.93
CA SER A 132 23.78 9.72 -24.09
C SER A 132 24.59 8.51 -24.53
N GLY A 133 23.88 7.45 -24.94
CA GLY A 133 24.47 6.19 -25.35
C GLY A 133 25.20 6.25 -26.70
N ALA A 134 25.95 5.20 -27.01
CA ALA A 134 26.72 5.06 -28.26
C ALA A 134 25.87 4.67 -29.49
N GLY A 135 24.54 4.66 -29.36
CA GLY A 135 23.63 3.95 -30.25
C GLY A 135 23.33 4.65 -31.58
N ASP A 136 23.00 3.81 -32.56
CA ASP A 136 22.29 4.14 -33.80
C ASP A 136 21.05 5.02 -33.53
N SER A 137 20.59 5.74 -34.56
CA SER A 137 19.59 6.81 -34.40
C SER A 137 18.20 6.35 -33.92
N GLN A 138 17.88 5.05 -33.95
CA GLN A 138 16.56 4.53 -33.56
C GLN A 138 16.62 3.21 -32.79
N ARG A 139 15.88 3.14 -31.67
CA ARG A 139 15.61 1.89 -30.95
C ARG A 139 14.51 1.11 -31.67
N GLU A 140 14.66 -0.21 -31.81
CA GLU A 140 13.56 -1.08 -32.26
C GLU A 140 12.42 -1.09 -31.22
N LEU A 141 11.18 -1.09 -31.70
CA LEU A 141 10.00 -1.17 -30.82
C LEU A 141 9.89 -2.56 -30.21
N SER A 142 9.74 -2.59 -28.88
CA SER A 142 9.47 -3.80 -28.11
C SER A 142 7.97 -3.95 -27.87
N PHE A 143 7.46 -5.17 -28.02
CA PHE A 143 6.06 -5.45 -27.73
C PHE A 143 5.74 -5.13 -26.26
N ARG A 144 6.51 -5.69 -25.32
CA ARG A 144 6.32 -5.46 -23.88
C ARG A 144 6.52 -4.00 -23.49
N ASN A 145 7.57 -3.35 -23.99
CA ASN A 145 7.96 -2.03 -23.47
C ASN A 145 7.27 -0.86 -24.17
N ASP A 146 6.74 -1.04 -25.38
CA ASP A 146 6.22 0.06 -26.20
C ASP A 146 4.79 -0.17 -26.69
N ILE A 147 4.37 -1.41 -26.94
CA ILE A 147 3.03 -1.70 -27.50
C ILE A 147 2.03 -2.06 -26.40
N LEU A 148 2.43 -2.92 -25.46
CA LEU A 148 1.60 -3.30 -24.33
C LEU A 148 1.20 -2.13 -23.43
N PRO A 149 2.06 -1.12 -23.17
CA PRO A 149 1.65 0.08 -22.44
C PRO A 149 0.61 0.90 -23.21
N VAL A 150 0.65 0.91 -24.55
CA VAL A 150 -0.40 1.55 -25.35
C VAL A 150 -1.74 0.84 -25.15
N LEU A 151 -1.76 -0.50 -25.22
CA LEU A 151 -2.98 -1.29 -24.97
C LEU A 151 -3.54 -1.08 -23.56
N THR A 152 -2.65 -0.81 -22.59
CA THR A 152 -3.01 -0.52 -21.21
C THR A 152 -3.58 0.88 -21.04
N LYS A 153 -2.90 1.87 -21.62
CA LYS A 153 -3.31 3.28 -21.55
C LYS A 153 -4.64 3.54 -22.25
N THR A 154 -4.90 2.84 -23.35
CA THR A 154 -6.16 2.93 -24.11
C THR A 154 -7.26 2.05 -23.51
N GLY A 155 -6.97 1.29 -22.45
CA GLY A 155 -7.94 0.46 -21.73
C GLY A 155 -8.32 -0.85 -22.43
N CYS A 156 -7.69 -1.21 -23.55
CA CYS A 156 -7.97 -2.43 -24.30
C CYS A 156 -7.85 -3.70 -23.43
N ASN A 157 -6.80 -3.77 -22.60
CA ASN A 157 -6.54 -4.89 -21.69
C ASN A 157 -7.04 -4.63 -20.26
N SER A 158 -8.01 -3.73 -20.08
CA SER A 158 -8.67 -3.52 -18.78
C SER A 158 -9.67 -4.63 -18.46
N GLY A 159 -10.01 -4.78 -17.18
CA GLY A 159 -10.96 -5.80 -16.71
C GLY A 159 -12.40 -5.61 -17.22
N LYS A 160 -12.73 -4.44 -17.79
CA LYS A 160 -14.03 -4.19 -18.44
C LYS A 160 -14.06 -4.70 -19.89
N CYS A 161 -12.89 -4.88 -20.51
CA CYS A 161 -12.70 -5.20 -21.93
C CYS A 161 -11.97 -6.55 -22.08
N HIS A 162 -10.91 -6.61 -22.90
CA HIS A 162 -10.22 -7.85 -23.22
C HIS A 162 -9.37 -8.39 -22.07
N GLY A 163 -9.07 -7.57 -21.05
CA GLY A 163 -8.37 -7.99 -19.82
C GLY A 163 -9.22 -8.72 -18.79
N SER A 164 -10.52 -8.91 -19.06
CA SER A 164 -11.37 -9.73 -18.19
C SER A 164 -10.99 -11.21 -18.27
N ALA A 165 -11.28 -11.98 -17.23
CA ALA A 165 -10.92 -13.41 -17.16
C ALA A 165 -11.46 -14.23 -18.36
N SER A 166 -12.63 -13.85 -18.88
CA SER A 166 -13.25 -14.46 -20.07
C SER A 166 -12.89 -13.78 -21.39
N GLY A 167 -12.25 -12.60 -21.37
CA GLY A 167 -12.06 -11.76 -22.54
C GLY A 167 -13.38 -11.23 -23.12
N LYS A 168 -13.34 -10.76 -24.37
CA LYS A 168 -14.51 -10.33 -25.15
C LYS A 168 -14.46 -10.93 -26.54
N ASP A 169 -15.55 -11.54 -26.97
CA ASP A 169 -15.74 -12.08 -28.33
C ASP A 169 -14.60 -12.99 -28.80
N GLY A 170 -14.10 -13.85 -27.90
CA GLY A 170 -13.00 -14.76 -28.20
C GLY A 170 -11.62 -14.11 -28.27
N PHE A 171 -11.47 -12.85 -27.85
CA PHE A 171 -10.20 -12.18 -27.65
C PHE A 171 -9.97 -11.85 -26.17
N ARG A 172 -8.94 -12.47 -25.61
CA ARG A 172 -8.52 -12.29 -24.21
C ARG A 172 -7.10 -11.78 -24.19
N LEU A 173 -6.88 -10.69 -23.47
CA LEU A 173 -5.57 -10.22 -23.07
C LEU A 173 -5.44 -10.45 -21.56
N SER A 174 -4.21 -10.48 -21.06
CA SER A 174 -3.94 -10.44 -19.64
C SER A 174 -4.37 -9.07 -19.10
N LEU A 175 -4.89 -9.06 -17.87
CA LEU A 175 -5.31 -7.81 -17.24
C LEU A 175 -4.10 -6.86 -17.17
N TYR A 176 -4.18 -5.67 -17.74
CA TYR A 176 -3.09 -4.66 -17.70
C TYR A 176 -1.70 -5.15 -18.16
N GLY A 177 -1.61 -6.25 -18.92
CA GLY A 177 -0.35 -6.74 -19.49
C GLY A 177 0.49 -7.64 -18.59
N PHE A 178 -0.08 -8.29 -17.57
CA PHE A 178 0.64 -9.22 -16.68
C PHE A 178 1.20 -10.49 -17.35
N ASP A 179 0.79 -10.84 -18.57
CA ASP A 179 1.35 -11.94 -19.37
C ASP A 179 1.73 -11.44 -20.78
N PRO A 180 2.87 -10.72 -20.92
CA PRO A 180 3.27 -10.13 -22.20
C PRO A 180 3.47 -11.16 -23.32
N ALA A 181 4.04 -12.34 -23.00
CA ALA A 181 4.29 -13.38 -23.99
C ALA A 181 2.98 -13.99 -24.52
N GLY A 182 2.03 -14.29 -23.62
CA GLY A 182 0.70 -14.77 -24.01
C GLY A 182 -0.10 -13.69 -24.74
N ASP A 183 0.02 -12.43 -24.35
CA ASP A 183 -0.67 -11.31 -25.04
C ASP A 183 -0.14 -11.09 -26.45
N TYR A 184 1.19 -11.17 -26.64
CA TYR A 184 1.79 -11.17 -27.96
C TYR A 184 1.24 -12.31 -28.82
N PHE A 185 1.20 -13.54 -28.29
CA PHE A 185 0.66 -14.70 -29.01
C PHE A 185 -0.82 -14.51 -29.39
N ARG A 186 -1.65 -14.05 -28.44
CA ARG A 186 -3.10 -13.83 -28.65
C ARG A 186 -3.35 -12.72 -29.66
N LEU A 187 -2.50 -11.69 -29.68
CA LEU A 187 -2.61 -10.60 -30.64
C LEU A 187 -2.14 -11.01 -32.05
N THR A 188 -1.02 -11.74 -32.15
CA THR A 188 -0.32 -11.94 -33.43
C THR A 188 -0.56 -13.31 -34.09
N ARG A 189 -0.89 -14.35 -33.32
CA ARG A 189 -0.92 -15.76 -33.80
C ARG A 189 -2.28 -16.43 -33.65
N GLU A 190 -2.97 -16.20 -32.54
CA GLU A 190 -4.26 -16.83 -32.27
C GLU A 190 -5.30 -16.47 -33.36
N LEU A 191 -6.24 -17.39 -33.63
CA LEU A 191 -7.22 -17.27 -34.71
C LEU A 191 -6.57 -16.97 -36.07
N SER A 192 -5.44 -17.63 -36.35
CA SER A 192 -4.66 -17.49 -37.58
C SER A 192 -4.20 -16.05 -37.87
N GLY A 193 -3.89 -15.29 -36.82
CA GLY A 193 -3.36 -13.93 -36.93
C GLY A 193 -4.35 -12.88 -37.43
N ARG A 194 -5.67 -13.14 -37.35
CA ARG A 194 -6.75 -12.29 -37.89
C ARG A 194 -6.74 -10.82 -37.40
N ARG A 195 -6.07 -10.53 -36.29
CA ARG A 195 -6.14 -9.23 -35.59
C ARG A 195 -5.19 -8.19 -36.17
N ILE A 196 -4.06 -8.61 -36.73
CA ILE A 196 -3.05 -7.74 -37.34
C ILE A 196 -2.85 -8.10 -38.81
N SER A 197 -2.41 -7.13 -39.61
CA SER A 197 -2.09 -7.34 -41.03
C SER A 197 -0.76 -6.68 -41.34
N LEU A 198 0.26 -7.48 -41.68
CA LEU A 198 1.58 -6.97 -42.04
C LEU A 198 1.58 -6.28 -43.40
N SER A 199 0.67 -6.67 -44.31
CA SER A 199 0.53 -6.04 -45.62
C SER A 199 -0.24 -4.73 -45.56
N ASN A 200 -1.15 -4.58 -44.59
CA ASN A 200 -1.95 -3.37 -44.39
C ASN A 200 -1.98 -2.97 -42.89
N PRO A 201 -0.87 -2.45 -42.33
CA PRO A 201 -0.77 -2.13 -40.90
C PRO A 201 -1.84 -1.15 -40.41
N GLU A 202 -2.10 -0.09 -41.18
CA GLU A 202 -3.02 1.00 -40.85
C GLU A 202 -4.51 0.58 -40.87
N SER A 203 -4.86 -0.49 -41.57
CA SER A 203 -6.26 -0.95 -41.73
C SER A 203 -6.50 -2.37 -41.21
N CYS A 204 -5.63 -2.85 -40.32
CA CYS A 204 -5.83 -4.13 -39.68
C CYS A 204 -6.96 -4.07 -38.63
N LEU A 205 -7.51 -5.24 -38.25
CA LEU A 205 -8.67 -5.29 -37.37
C LEU A 205 -8.42 -4.62 -36.01
N LEU A 206 -7.21 -4.75 -35.44
CA LEU A 206 -6.81 -4.07 -34.22
C LEU A 206 -6.96 -2.54 -34.34
N ILE A 207 -6.39 -1.95 -35.39
CA ILE A 207 -6.42 -0.50 -35.62
C ILE A 207 -7.86 -0.04 -35.91
N ASN A 208 -8.57 -0.68 -36.83
CA ASN A 208 -9.92 -0.27 -37.20
C ASN A 208 -10.91 -0.31 -36.02
N LYS A 209 -10.72 -1.24 -35.08
CA LYS A 209 -11.51 -1.29 -33.83
C LYS A 209 -11.10 -0.20 -32.85
N ALA A 210 -9.82 0.15 -32.78
CA ALA A 210 -9.30 1.16 -31.86
C ALA A 210 -9.64 2.60 -32.30
N ILE A 211 -9.67 2.87 -33.61
CA ILE A 211 -10.04 4.19 -34.16
C ILE A 211 -11.53 4.33 -34.48
N GLY A 212 -12.30 3.24 -34.37
CA GLY A 212 -13.75 3.25 -34.57
C GLY A 212 -14.25 3.08 -36.01
N GLU A 213 -13.38 2.73 -36.97
CA GLU A 213 -13.81 2.38 -38.33
C GLU A 213 -14.67 1.12 -38.38
N VAL A 214 -14.45 0.18 -37.44
CA VAL A 214 -15.31 -0.98 -37.25
C VAL A 214 -16.00 -0.87 -35.90
N PRO A 215 -17.36 -1.03 -35.82
CA PRO A 215 -18.10 -0.90 -34.57
C PRO A 215 -17.52 -1.75 -33.44
N HIS A 216 -17.26 -1.13 -32.29
CA HIS A 216 -16.66 -1.74 -31.13
C HIS A 216 -17.28 -1.19 -29.85
N THR A 217 -17.63 -2.06 -28.90
CA THR A 217 -18.27 -1.65 -27.64
C THR A 217 -17.30 -0.98 -26.66
N GLY A 218 -15.98 -1.14 -26.85
CA GLY A 218 -14.95 -0.46 -26.06
C GLY A 218 -14.71 1.00 -26.45
N GLY A 219 -15.48 1.56 -27.39
CA GLY A 219 -15.30 2.91 -27.90
C GLY A 219 -14.08 3.05 -28.82
N ASN A 220 -13.66 4.29 -29.03
CA ASN A 220 -12.60 4.68 -29.96
C ASN A 220 -11.43 5.32 -29.19
N PRO A 221 -10.61 4.52 -28.48
CA PRO A 221 -9.61 5.07 -27.55
C PRO A 221 -8.32 5.58 -28.21
N ILE A 222 -8.18 5.50 -29.54
CA ILE A 222 -7.01 5.96 -30.29
C ILE A 222 -7.45 6.93 -31.39
N GLU A 223 -6.73 8.04 -31.54
CA GLU A 223 -6.94 9.01 -32.62
C GLU A 223 -5.94 8.75 -33.77
N VAL A 224 -6.40 8.87 -35.01
CA VAL A 224 -5.55 8.67 -36.19
C VAL A 224 -4.43 9.69 -36.21
N GLY A 225 -3.18 9.21 -36.28
CA GLY A 225 -1.98 10.05 -36.31
C GLY A 225 -1.45 10.46 -34.94
N ASP A 226 -2.12 10.09 -33.84
CA ASP A 226 -1.56 10.30 -32.50
C ASP A 226 -0.33 9.41 -32.24
N ALA A 227 0.41 9.69 -31.16
CA ALA A 227 1.63 8.94 -30.83
C ALA A 227 1.39 7.45 -30.56
N ASN A 228 0.22 7.07 -30.05
CA ASN A 228 -0.14 5.68 -29.75
C ASN A 228 -0.48 4.91 -31.03
N TYR A 229 -1.24 5.53 -31.93
CA TYR A 229 -1.54 5.06 -33.28
C TYR A 229 -0.25 4.79 -34.04
N LEU A 230 0.64 5.78 -34.11
CA LEU A 230 1.89 5.69 -34.86
C LEU A 230 2.81 4.59 -34.30
N LYS A 231 2.86 4.40 -32.97
CA LYS A 231 3.64 3.31 -32.33
C LYS A 231 3.12 1.93 -32.75
N ILE A 232 1.81 1.68 -32.66
CA ILE A 232 1.24 0.37 -33.04
C ILE A 232 1.42 0.12 -34.54
N VAL A 233 1.08 1.10 -35.39
CA VAL A 233 1.20 0.98 -36.84
C VAL A 233 2.65 0.71 -37.24
N LYS A 234 3.62 1.45 -36.67
CA LYS A 234 5.05 1.23 -36.93
C LYS A 234 5.48 -0.18 -36.53
N TRP A 235 5.11 -0.65 -35.33
CA TRP A 235 5.47 -2.01 -34.90
C TRP A 235 4.89 -3.09 -35.82
N ILE A 236 3.65 -2.93 -36.29
CA ILE A 236 3.06 -3.86 -37.26
C ILE A 236 3.79 -3.79 -38.60
N ALA A 237 4.09 -2.58 -39.10
CA ALA A 237 4.83 -2.36 -40.35
C ALA A 237 6.25 -2.95 -40.30
N ASP A 238 6.89 -2.91 -39.13
CA ASP A 238 8.21 -3.50 -38.87
C ASP A 238 8.16 -5.03 -38.66
N GLY A 239 7.00 -5.65 -38.91
CA GLY A 239 6.81 -7.11 -38.90
C GLY A 239 6.16 -7.67 -37.63
N ALA A 240 5.63 -6.81 -36.75
CA ALA A 240 5.05 -7.18 -35.45
C ALA A 240 5.96 -8.14 -34.66
N LYS A 241 7.26 -7.80 -34.59
CA LYS A 241 8.29 -8.65 -33.99
C LYS A 241 7.99 -8.93 -32.51
N ALA A 242 8.30 -10.16 -32.08
CA ALA A 242 8.37 -10.51 -30.67
C ALA A 242 9.58 -9.84 -30.02
N ASP A 243 9.53 -9.66 -28.71
CA ASP A 243 10.71 -9.27 -27.93
C ASP A 243 11.80 -10.35 -28.07
N VAL A 244 13.06 -9.93 -28.17
CA VAL A 244 14.21 -10.86 -28.15
C VAL A 244 14.45 -11.34 -26.72
N ALA A 245 14.99 -12.55 -26.54
CA ALA A 245 15.14 -13.17 -25.21
C ALA A 245 15.89 -12.30 -24.19
N ASP A 246 16.92 -11.56 -24.63
CA ASP A 246 17.74 -10.70 -23.78
C ASP A 246 17.25 -9.23 -23.75
N SER A 247 15.98 -8.97 -24.10
CA SER A 247 15.45 -7.61 -24.07
C SER A 247 15.40 -7.09 -22.64
N ALA A 248 15.77 -5.82 -22.45
CA ALA A 248 15.64 -5.16 -21.15
C ALA A 248 14.17 -5.16 -20.71
N VAL A 249 13.90 -5.66 -19.51
CA VAL A 249 12.55 -5.71 -18.93
C VAL A 249 12.43 -4.72 -17.78
N PRO A 250 11.26 -4.07 -17.59
CA PRO A 250 11.06 -3.20 -16.44
C PRO A 250 11.13 -4.01 -15.14
N GLU A 251 11.80 -3.46 -14.14
CA GLU A 251 11.92 -4.04 -12.78
C GLU A 251 11.16 -3.22 -11.73
N GLY A 252 10.67 -2.05 -12.10
CA GLY A 252 9.95 -1.15 -11.22
C GLY A 252 9.81 0.24 -11.82
N ILE A 253 8.94 1.04 -11.20
CA ILE A 253 8.76 2.44 -11.54
C ILE A 253 8.88 3.34 -10.32
N GLU A 254 9.25 4.58 -10.58
CA GLU A 254 9.35 5.64 -9.60
C GLU A 254 8.61 6.88 -10.09
N VAL A 255 7.80 7.48 -9.22
CA VAL A 255 7.03 8.70 -9.51
C VAL A 255 7.68 9.91 -8.83
N PHE A 256 7.84 10.99 -9.58
CA PHE A 256 8.35 12.27 -9.11
C PHE A 256 7.38 13.43 -9.41
N PRO A 257 7.24 14.42 -8.52
CA PRO A 257 7.80 14.44 -7.17
C PRO A 257 7.15 13.36 -6.27
N LYS A 258 7.85 12.94 -5.22
CA LYS A 258 7.34 11.93 -4.26
C LYS A 258 6.15 12.43 -3.45
N ARG A 259 6.01 13.75 -3.34
CA ARG A 259 4.93 14.44 -2.66
C ARG A 259 4.82 15.85 -3.21
N ALA A 260 3.61 16.40 -3.25
CA ALA A 260 3.37 17.82 -3.49
C ALA A 260 2.34 18.37 -2.50
N VAL A 261 2.60 19.57 -1.99
CA VAL A 261 1.71 20.32 -1.10
C VAL A 261 1.29 21.61 -1.80
N LEU A 262 0.15 21.59 -2.47
CA LEU A 262 -0.36 22.69 -3.25
C LEU A 262 -1.05 23.69 -2.31
N ALA A 263 -0.60 24.95 -2.34
CA ALA A 263 -1.03 25.99 -1.40
C ALA A 263 -2.53 26.34 -1.52
N GLN A 264 -3.14 26.08 -2.67
CA GLN A 264 -4.54 26.39 -2.95
C GLN A 264 -5.07 25.59 -4.15
N PRO A 265 -6.40 25.48 -4.35
CA PRO A 265 -6.98 24.92 -5.56
C PRO A 265 -6.64 25.76 -6.82
N GLY A 266 -6.74 25.15 -8.00
CA GLY A 266 -6.48 25.80 -9.28
C GLY A 266 -5.02 25.82 -9.72
N THR A 267 -4.09 25.31 -8.90
CA THR A 267 -2.69 25.08 -9.26
C THR A 267 -2.49 23.67 -9.83
N SER A 268 -1.39 23.47 -10.55
CA SER A 268 -1.04 22.15 -11.12
C SER A 268 0.37 21.73 -10.74
N GLN A 269 0.60 20.41 -10.76
CA GLN A 269 1.90 19.78 -10.57
C GLN A 269 2.14 18.80 -11.72
N GLN A 270 3.28 18.91 -12.41
CA GLN A 270 3.75 17.89 -13.34
C GLN A 270 4.30 16.69 -12.57
N MET A 271 3.94 15.50 -13.04
CA MET A 271 4.44 14.21 -12.59
C MET A 271 5.34 13.61 -13.65
N ILE A 272 6.37 12.89 -13.21
CA ILE A 272 7.31 12.15 -14.05
C ILE A 272 7.37 10.72 -13.54
N VAL A 273 7.30 9.75 -14.45
CA VAL A 273 7.40 8.32 -14.14
C VAL A 273 8.67 7.79 -14.77
N MET A 274 9.59 7.33 -13.93
CA MET A 274 10.84 6.71 -14.36
C MET A 274 10.75 5.20 -14.17
N ALA A 275 10.97 4.43 -15.24
CA ALA A 275 11.09 2.98 -15.15
C ALA A 275 12.57 2.58 -15.08
N ARG A 276 12.92 1.66 -14.17
CA ARG A 276 14.22 0.98 -14.15
C ARG A 276 14.10 -0.34 -14.89
N TYR A 277 15.12 -0.69 -15.67
CA TYR A 277 15.16 -1.93 -16.44
C TYR A 277 16.31 -2.84 -16.00
N SER A 278 16.20 -4.12 -16.35
CA SER A 278 17.15 -5.20 -16.02
C SER A 278 18.56 -5.02 -16.59
N ASP A 279 18.74 -4.14 -17.58
CA ASP A 279 20.04 -3.76 -18.14
C ASP A 279 20.67 -2.53 -17.44
N GLY A 280 20.11 -2.15 -16.29
CA GLY A 280 20.49 -0.98 -15.50
C GLY A 280 20.08 0.36 -16.12
N SER A 281 19.35 0.37 -17.25
CA SER A 281 18.83 1.62 -17.82
C SER A 281 17.68 2.19 -17.01
N THR A 282 17.50 3.50 -17.15
CA THR A 282 16.26 4.18 -16.74
C THR A 282 15.62 4.85 -17.93
N ARG A 283 14.28 4.84 -18.01
CA ARG A 283 13.54 5.53 -19.06
C ARG A 283 12.40 6.33 -18.48
N ASP A 284 12.17 7.51 -19.06
CA ASP A 284 10.91 8.22 -18.87
C ASP A 284 9.78 7.44 -19.54
N VAL A 285 8.80 7.03 -18.74
CA VAL A 285 7.60 6.31 -19.17
C VAL A 285 6.33 7.09 -18.85
N THR A 286 6.45 8.40 -18.57
CA THR A 286 5.33 9.28 -18.19
C THR A 286 4.22 9.27 -19.23
N GLU A 287 4.57 9.27 -20.51
CA GLU A 287 3.59 9.21 -21.59
C GLU A 287 2.90 7.85 -21.69
N GLN A 288 3.58 6.77 -21.33
CA GLN A 288 3.06 5.41 -21.39
C GLN A 288 2.26 5.06 -20.12
N ALA A 289 2.51 5.78 -19.03
CA ALA A 289 1.89 5.52 -17.75
C ALA A 289 0.40 5.91 -17.73
N VAL A 290 -0.36 5.15 -16.93
CA VAL A 290 -1.75 5.46 -16.58
C VAL A 290 -1.77 6.12 -15.22
N PHE A 291 -2.37 7.31 -15.12
CA PHE A 291 -2.53 8.02 -13.86
C PHE A 291 -3.97 7.91 -13.35
N ILE A 292 -4.13 7.67 -12.05
CA ILE A 292 -5.43 7.53 -11.38
C ILE A 292 -5.38 8.27 -10.04
N SER A 293 -6.37 9.12 -9.79
CA SER A 293 -6.58 9.70 -8.46
C SER A 293 -7.54 8.84 -7.65
N ASN A 294 -7.26 8.68 -6.35
CA ASN A 294 -8.24 8.10 -5.43
C ASN A 294 -9.26 9.12 -4.90
N ASN A 295 -9.06 10.41 -5.16
CA ASN A 295 -9.90 11.50 -4.69
C ASN A 295 -9.85 12.70 -5.64
N ASP A 296 -10.63 12.63 -6.72
CA ASP A 296 -10.73 13.69 -7.72
C ASP A 296 -11.27 15.02 -7.15
N ALA A 297 -11.98 15.00 -6.02
CA ALA A 297 -12.44 16.23 -5.37
C ALA A 297 -11.28 17.05 -4.77
N ALA A 298 -10.17 16.40 -4.41
CA ALA A 298 -8.96 17.09 -3.95
C ALA A 298 -8.02 17.39 -5.13
N ALA A 299 -7.64 16.35 -5.89
CA ALA A 299 -6.79 16.51 -7.06
C ALA A 299 -7.13 15.50 -8.15
N THR A 300 -7.23 15.96 -9.39
CA THR A 300 -7.49 15.11 -10.55
C THR A 300 -6.19 14.76 -11.26
N ALA A 301 -6.12 13.53 -11.78
CA ALA A 301 -5.06 13.09 -12.65
C ALA A 301 -5.44 13.39 -14.11
N GLY A 302 -4.73 14.30 -14.74
CA GLY A 302 -4.83 14.62 -16.16
C GLY A 302 -4.00 13.70 -17.05
N VAL A 303 -4.06 13.98 -18.35
CA VAL A 303 -3.24 13.28 -19.35
C VAL A 303 -1.75 13.58 -19.14
N GLU A 304 -0.90 12.62 -19.51
CA GLU A 304 0.56 12.76 -19.51
C GLU A 304 1.18 13.21 -18.18
N GLY A 305 0.57 12.82 -17.05
CA GLY A 305 1.12 13.09 -15.73
C GLY A 305 0.92 14.52 -15.24
N SER A 306 0.00 15.30 -15.79
CA SER A 306 -0.40 16.55 -15.12
C SER A 306 -1.39 16.26 -13.99
N VAL A 307 -1.18 16.82 -12.80
CA VAL A 307 -2.11 16.75 -11.68
C VAL A 307 -2.67 18.14 -11.42
N HIS A 308 -3.99 18.26 -11.25
CA HIS A 308 -4.67 19.54 -11.04
C HIS A 308 -5.33 19.57 -9.67
N ALA A 309 -5.08 20.62 -8.89
CA ALA A 309 -5.72 20.84 -7.60
C ALA A 309 -7.18 21.27 -7.82
N ALA A 310 -8.13 20.40 -7.47
CA ALA A 310 -9.56 20.65 -7.62
C ALA A 310 -10.16 21.32 -6.39
N GLY A 311 -9.77 20.89 -5.19
CA GLY A 311 -10.33 21.38 -3.93
C GLY A 311 -9.47 21.01 -2.72
N PRO A 312 -9.74 21.57 -1.53
CA PRO A 312 -8.95 21.30 -0.34
C PRO A 312 -9.10 19.84 0.11
N GLY A 313 -8.00 19.21 0.51
CA GLY A 313 -7.98 17.82 0.94
C GLY A 313 -6.72 17.11 0.48
N THR A 314 -6.78 15.78 0.41
CA THR A 314 -5.66 14.97 -0.06
C THR A 314 -6.08 13.95 -1.08
N ALA A 315 -5.20 13.68 -2.03
CA ALA A 315 -5.32 12.61 -3.01
C ALA A 315 -4.00 11.84 -3.09
N PHE A 316 -4.09 10.55 -3.36
CA PHE A 316 -2.95 9.75 -3.81
C PHE A 316 -3.09 9.56 -5.32
N ILE A 317 -2.08 9.99 -6.07
CA ILE A 317 -2.04 9.83 -7.52
C ILE A 317 -1.20 8.60 -7.84
N LEU A 318 -1.88 7.53 -8.23
CA LEU A 318 -1.27 6.28 -8.68
C LEU A 318 -0.83 6.44 -10.14
N ALA A 319 0.41 6.07 -10.45
CA ALA A 319 0.89 5.82 -11.80
C ALA A 319 1.07 4.31 -12.00
N ARG A 320 0.69 3.80 -13.17
CA ARG A 320 0.92 2.43 -13.60
C ARG A 320 1.67 2.39 -14.90
N PHE A 321 2.69 1.53 -14.97
CA PHE A 321 3.37 1.16 -16.21
C PHE A 321 3.83 -0.29 -16.13
N ASP A 322 3.58 -1.06 -17.19
CA ASP A 322 3.69 -2.53 -17.15
C ASP A 322 2.87 -3.06 -15.94
N GLN A 323 3.39 -4.09 -15.28
CA GLN A 323 2.87 -4.67 -14.05
C GLN A 323 3.12 -3.85 -12.77
N TYR A 324 3.77 -2.70 -12.87
CA TYR A 324 4.22 -1.92 -11.71
C TYR A 324 3.33 -0.72 -11.44
N THR A 325 3.10 -0.49 -10.15
CA THR A 325 2.38 0.66 -9.62
C THR A 325 3.27 1.42 -8.64
N SER A 326 3.18 2.73 -8.68
CA SER A 326 3.78 3.65 -7.70
C SER A 326 2.89 4.88 -7.65
N GLY A 327 3.06 5.76 -6.66
CA GLY A 327 2.28 6.99 -6.64
C GLY A 327 2.92 8.09 -5.82
N THR A 328 2.20 9.20 -5.74
CA THR A 328 2.60 10.39 -4.99
C THR A 328 1.46 10.85 -4.10
N ASP A 329 1.82 11.40 -2.94
CA ASP A 329 0.87 12.09 -2.07
C ASP A 329 0.69 13.53 -2.53
N ILE A 330 -0.56 13.92 -2.79
CA ILE A 330 -0.95 15.28 -3.09
C ILE A 330 -1.77 15.82 -1.93
N VAL A 331 -1.31 16.93 -1.36
CA VAL A 331 -2.06 17.73 -0.40
C VAL A 331 -2.48 19.01 -1.10
N VAL A 332 -3.75 19.37 -1.00
CA VAL A 332 -4.28 20.65 -1.49
C VAL A 332 -4.83 21.40 -0.30
N ARG A 333 -4.26 22.57 -0.01
CA ARG A 333 -4.72 23.48 1.05
C ARG A 333 -5.86 24.36 0.52
N SER A 334 -6.56 25.05 1.42
CA SER A 334 -7.68 25.94 1.04
C SER A 334 -7.24 27.24 0.37
N GLY A 335 -5.99 27.67 0.55
CA GLY A 335 -5.52 29.01 0.22
C GLY A 335 -5.91 30.08 1.24
N GLU A 336 -6.64 29.71 2.30
CA GLU A 336 -7.00 30.63 3.38
C GLU A 336 -5.81 30.89 4.32
N THR A 337 -5.89 31.99 5.06
CA THR A 337 -4.86 32.32 6.06
C THR A 337 -4.88 31.30 7.19
N TYR A 338 -3.71 30.71 7.46
CA TYR A 338 -3.53 29.72 8.53
C TYR A 338 -2.76 30.36 9.70
N PRO A 339 -3.38 30.52 10.89
CA PRO A 339 -2.72 31.16 12.03
C PRO A 339 -1.64 30.28 12.70
N GLY A 340 -1.46 29.04 12.23
CA GLY A 340 -0.66 28.02 12.90
C GLY A 340 -1.50 27.15 13.84
N LEU A 341 -0.97 25.99 14.19
CA LEU A 341 -1.62 25.04 15.09
C LEU A 341 -1.22 25.33 16.55
N ASP A 342 -2.15 25.85 17.35
CA ASP A 342 -2.03 25.84 18.82
C ASP A 342 -2.77 24.61 19.37
N PHE A 343 -2.10 23.46 19.35
CA PHE A 343 -2.65 22.20 19.82
C PHE A 343 -1.62 21.45 20.66
N LYS A 344 -1.99 21.16 21.91
CA LYS A 344 -1.19 20.35 22.82
C LYS A 344 -1.55 18.88 22.65
N ALA A 345 -0.64 18.10 22.06
CA ALA A 345 -0.81 16.65 21.95
C ALA A 345 -0.74 15.98 23.34
N ASN A 346 -1.66 15.05 23.61
CA ASN A 346 -1.67 14.27 24.86
C ASN A 346 -0.99 12.90 24.70
N ASN A 347 -0.91 12.39 23.47
CA ASN A 347 -0.29 11.11 23.16
C ASN A 347 0.35 11.11 21.76
N TYR A 348 0.90 9.98 21.34
CA TYR A 348 1.55 9.85 20.04
C TYR A 348 0.56 9.92 18.85
N ILE A 349 -0.70 9.53 19.04
CA ILE A 349 -1.76 9.61 18.01
C ILE A 349 -2.08 11.09 17.74
N ASP A 350 -2.24 11.88 18.80
CA ASP A 350 -2.45 13.33 18.72
C ASP A 350 -1.31 14.02 17.96
N THR A 351 -0.08 13.54 18.10
CA THR A 351 1.07 14.06 17.34
C THR A 351 0.93 13.79 15.84
N LEU A 352 0.44 12.61 15.46
CA LEU A 352 0.18 12.25 14.06
C LEU A 352 -0.98 13.06 13.47
N ALA A 353 -2.05 13.25 14.25
CA ALA A 353 -3.20 14.07 13.86
C ALA A 353 -2.80 15.54 13.68
N ALA A 354 -2.06 16.11 14.64
CA ALA A 354 -1.54 17.47 14.58
C ALA A 354 -0.69 17.71 13.33
N ALA A 355 0.20 16.78 13.01
CA ALA A 355 1.02 16.86 11.80
C ALA A 355 0.16 16.89 10.53
N ARG A 356 -0.91 16.07 10.48
CA ARG A 356 -1.83 16.03 9.34
C ARG A 356 -2.69 17.28 9.21
N TRP A 357 -3.17 17.83 10.33
CA TRP A 357 -3.89 19.11 10.34
C TRP A 357 -3.02 20.25 9.85
N SER A 358 -1.76 20.30 10.30
CA SER A 358 -0.82 21.30 9.83
C SER A 358 -0.45 21.13 8.36
N ASP A 359 -0.36 19.91 7.82
CA ASP A 359 -0.18 19.71 6.37
C ASP A 359 -1.32 20.36 5.56
N LEU A 360 -2.55 20.17 6.04
CA LEU A 360 -3.79 20.62 5.39
C LEU A 360 -4.18 22.06 5.70
N HIS A 361 -3.46 22.75 6.60
CA HIS A 361 -3.87 24.03 7.18
C HIS A 361 -5.27 23.99 7.81
N ILE A 362 -5.62 22.86 8.44
CA ILE A 362 -6.87 22.68 9.17
C ILE A 362 -6.63 22.95 10.64
N LEU A 363 -7.58 23.62 11.29
CA LEU A 363 -7.60 23.74 12.74
C LEU A 363 -8.49 22.63 13.33
N PRO A 364 -8.10 21.99 14.44
CA PRO A 364 -8.97 21.05 15.14
C PRO A 364 -10.23 21.77 15.62
N SER A 365 -11.32 21.03 15.74
CA SER A 365 -12.54 21.55 16.34
C SER A 365 -12.32 21.90 17.81
N ASP A 366 -13.08 22.88 18.31
CA ASP A 366 -13.10 23.23 19.73
C ASP A 366 -13.42 22.00 20.60
N VAL A 367 -12.96 22.07 21.86
CA VAL A 367 -13.28 21.06 22.86
C VAL A 367 -14.80 20.95 22.99
N ALA A 368 -15.32 19.74 22.78
CA ALA A 368 -16.76 19.47 22.86
C ALA A 368 -17.32 19.81 24.25
N SER A 369 -18.59 20.23 24.32
CA SER A 369 -19.30 20.42 25.59
C SER A 369 -19.38 19.11 26.38
N ASP A 370 -19.63 19.22 27.69
CA ASP A 370 -19.71 18.05 28.56
C ASP A 370 -20.84 17.08 28.16
N GLU A 371 -21.99 17.58 27.69
CA GLU A 371 -23.08 16.74 27.20
C GLU A 371 -22.69 15.97 25.93
N VAL A 372 -22.00 16.64 25.00
CA VAL A 372 -21.55 16.02 23.75
C VAL A 372 -20.47 14.99 24.03
N PHE A 373 -19.49 15.34 24.87
CA PHE A 373 -18.43 14.44 25.31
C PHE A 373 -19.02 13.20 25.99
N LEU A 374 -19.91 13.38 26.98
CA LEU A 374 -20.53 12.30 27.73
C LEU A 374 -21.28 11.32 26.80
N ARG A 375 -22.06 11.83 25.85
CA ARG A 375 -22.77 10.97 24.90
C ARG A 375 -21.79 10.19 24.01
N ARG A 376 -20.76 10.85 23.47
CA ARG A 376 -19.77 10.22 22.58
C ARG A 376 -18.97 9.16 23.30
N VAL A 377 -18.40 9.49 24.45
CA VAL A 377 -17.54 8.56 25.20
C VAL A 377 -18.30 7.30 25.60
N TYR A 378 -19.56 7.38 26.05
CA TYR A 378 -20.37 6.21 26.36
C TYR A 378 -20.66 5.32 25.13
N LEU A 379 -21.03 5.93 24.01
CA LEU A 379 -21.32 5.18 22.78
C LEU A 379 -20.06 4.55 22.19
N ASP A 380 -18.96 5.32 22.13
CA ASP A 380 -17.73 4.90 21.47
C ASP A 380 -16.96 3.86 22.31
N THR A 381 -17.01 3.94 23.65
CA THR A 381 -16.28 3.01 24.52
C THR A 381 -17.08 1.76 24.88
N ILE A 382 -18.39 1.88 25.13
CA ILE A 382 -19.22 0.77 25.65
C ILE A 382 -20.52 0.53 24.89
N GLY A 383 -20.80 1.29 23.82
CA GLY A 383 -21.97 1.07 22.96
C GLY A 383 -23.32 1.41 23.60
N LEU A 384 -23.34 2.09 24.75
CA LEU A 384 -24.54 2.42 25.51
C LEU A 384 -24.72 3.94 25.64
N LEU A 385 -25.89 4.36 26.12
CA LEU A 385 -26.11 5.74 26.55
C LEU A 385 -25.93 5.87 28.06
N PRO A 386 -25.48 7.04 28.57
CA PRO A 386 -25.48 7.29 30.00
C PRO A 386 -26.92 7.28 30.55
N THR A 387 -27.11 6.75 31.75
CA THR A 387 -28.38 6.88 32.46
C THR A 387 -28.66 8.35 32.85
N PRO A 388 -29.92 8.74 33.10
CA PRO A 388 -30.25 10.08 33.60
C PRO A 388 -29.46 10.48 34.86
N GLU A 389 -29.23 9.52 35.76
CA GLU A 389 -28.47 9.69 36.99
C GLU A 389 -27.00 9.93 36.72
N GLN A 390 -26.35 9.09 35.89
CA GLN A 390 -24.95 9.26 35.49
C GLN A 390 -24.72 10.58 34.77
N ARG A 391 -25.65 10.97 33.88
CA ARG A 391 -25.62 12.28 33.21
C ARG A 391 -25.64 13.41 34.22
N THR A 392 -26.59 13.37 35.16
CA THR A 392 -26.74 14.43 36.15
C THR A 392 -25.50 14.53 37.03
N ALA A 393 -24.95 13.40 37.49
CA ALA A 393 -23.73 13.35 38.29
C ALA A 393 -22.53 13.95 37.54
N PHE A 394 -22.31 13.56 36.28
CA PHE A 394 -21.18 14.06 35.48
C PHE A 394 -21.26 15.57 35.19
N LEU A 395 -22.47 16.08 34.94
CA LEU A 395 -22.67 17.51 34.67
C LEU A 395 -22.54 18.37 35.95
N GLN A 396 -22.80 17.79 37.11
CA GLN A 396 -22.60 18.46 38.41
C GLN A 396 -21.16 18.36 38.92
N ASP A 397 -20.37 17.41 38.43
CA ASP A 397 -18.96 17.27 38.77
C ASP A 397 -18.15 18.45 38.18
N THR A 398 -17.45 19.17 39.04
CA THR A 398 -16.58 20.31 38.71
C THR A 398 -15.09 19.96 38.79
N SER A 399 -14.76 18.69 39.05
CA SER A 399 -13.38 18.23 39.14
C SER A 399 -12.67 18.41 37.79
N PRO A 400 -11.43 18.95 37.77
CA PRO A 400 -10.72 19.23 36.52
C PRO A 400 -10.38 17.97 35.71
N ASN A 401 -10.34 16.80 36.34
CA ASN A 401 -10.03 15.49 35.73
C ASN A 401 -11.27 14.60 35.54
N LYS A 402 -12.49 15.14 35.60
CA LYS A 402 -13.71 14.32 35.51
C LYS A 402 -13.83 13.51 34.22
N ARG A 403 -13.28 14.01 33.10
CA ARG A 403 -13.29 13.33 31.80
C ARG A 403 -12.37 12.10 31.83
N ASP A 404 -11.15 12.25 32.31
CA ASP A 404 -10.18 11.16 32.42
C ASP A 404 -10.72 10.05 33.34
N ARG A 405 -11.25 10.43 34.52
CA ARG A 405 -11.86 9.47 35.45
C ARG A 405 -13.01 8.69 34.83
N LEU A 406 -13.87 9.37 34.06
CA LEU A 406 -14.98 8.70 33.38
C LEU A 406 -14.46 7.73 32.32
N VAL A 407 -13.43 8.10 31.56
CA VAL A 407 -12.81 7.21 30.57
C VAL A 407 -12.24 5.97 31.27
N ASP A 408 -11.51 6.14 32.37
CA ASP A 408 -10.96 5.03 33.15
C ASP A 408 -12.06 4.11 33.70
N GLU A 409 -13.16 4.67 34.20
CA GLU A 409 -14.33 3.92 34.66
C GLU A 409 -14.96 3.10 33.53
N LEU A 410 -15.15 3.72 32.36
CA LEU A 410 -15.78 3.08 31.20
C LEU A 410 -14.90 1.97 30.63
N VAL A 411 -13.60 2.21 30.44
CA VAL A 411 -12.64 1.21 29.92
C VAL A 411 -12.49 0.03 30.88
N SER A 412 -12.63 0.26 32.19
CA SER A 412 -12.60 -0.80 33.21
C SER A 412 -13.94 -1.53 33.37
N SER A 413 -14.97 -1.14 32.64
CA SER A 413 -16.32 -1.70 32.81
C SER A 413 -16.48 -3.05 32.10
N LYS A 414 -17.41 -3.88 32.61
CA LYS A 414 -17.80 -5.13 31.93
C LYS A 414 -18.31 -4.86 30.51
N SER A 415 -19.06 -3.76 30.31
CA SER A 415 -19.62 -3.42 29.00
C SER A 415 -18.54 -3.11 27.96
N PHE A 416 -17.42 -2.51 28.37
CA PHE A 416 -16.25 -2.34 27.50
C PHE A 416 -15.70 -3.71 27.07
N LEU A 417 -15.46 -4.60 28.02
CA LEU A 417 -14.94 -5.94 27.75
C LEU A 417 -15.88 -6.74 26.82
N ASP A 418 -17.20 -6.67 27.06
CA ASP A 418 -18.20 -7.33 26.22
C ASP A 418 -18.17 -6.80 24.77
N LEU A 419 -18.12 -5.47 24.59
CA LEU A 419 -18.11 -4.84 23.27
C LEU A 419 -16.84 -5.18 22.49
N TRP A 420 -15.67 -5.06 23.12
CA TRP A 420 -14.38 -5.32 22.45
C TRP A 420 -14.15 -6.80 22.20
N THR A 421 -14.62 -7.69 23.08
CA THR A 421 -14.67 -9.13 22.80
C THR A 421 -15.51 -9.39 21.55
N MET A 422 -16.69 -8.77 21.43
CA MET A 422 -17.56 -8.94 20.26
C MET A 422 -16.88 -8.44 18.96
N GLN A 423 -16.21 -7.29 19.00
CA GLN A 423 -15.47 -6.78 17.84
C GLN A 423 -14.33 -7.71 17.41
N LEU A 424 -13.55 -8.22 18.38
CA LEU A 424 -12.50 -9.20 18.10
C LEU A 424 -13.08 -10.54 17.62
N ALA A 425 -14.21 -10.97 18.16
CA ALA A 425 -14.89 -12.19 17.77
C ALA A 425 -15.35 -12.12 16.30
N GLU A 426 -15.80 -10.94 15.83
CA GLU A 426 -16.13 -10.72 14.43
C GLU A 426 -14.88 -10.80 13.55
N LEU A 427 -13.79 -10.14 13.95
CA LEU A 427 -12.50 -10.14 13.24
C LEU A 427 -11.90 -11.54 13.13
N LEU A 428 -11.96 -12.32 14.21
CA LEU A 428 -11.44 -13.68 14.32
C LEU A 428 -12.44 -14.76 13.91
N GLN A 429 -13.56 -14.34 13.31
CA GLN A 429 -14.58 -15.18 12.71
C GLN A 429 -15.18 -16.24 13.67
N VAL A 430 -15.45 -15.87 14.92
CA VAL A 430 -16.10 -16.70 15.95
C VAL A 430 -17.60 -16.85 15.61
N ARG A 431 -17.95 -17.72 14.65
CA ARG A 431 -19.35 -17.92 14.21
C ARG A 431 -19.66 -19.31 13.65
N ARG A 432 -20.90 -19.79 13.86
CA ARG A 432 -21.36 -21.12 13.39
C ARG A 432 -21.37 -21.31 11.88
N ALA A 433 -21.55 -20.23 11.11
CA ALA A 433 -21.60 -20.29 9.65
C ALA A 433 -20.32 -20.90 9.03
N ASN A 434 -19.23 -20.94 9.80
CA ASN A 434 -17.92 -21.42 9.41
C ASN A 434 -17.67 -22.90 9.77
N GLY A 435 -18.72 -23.68 10.04
CA GLY A 435 -18.59 -25.10 10.39
C GLY A 435 -18.23 -25.38 11.86
N LEU A 436 -18.12 -24.34 12.69
CA LEU A 436 -17.94 -24.46 14.14
C LEU A 436 -19.14 -25.19 14.78
N SER A 437 -18.86 -26.28 15.49
CA SER A 437 -19.85 -26.94 16.34
C SER A 437 -20.25 -26.03 17.50
N GLU A 438 -21.42 -26.26 18.11
CA GLU A 438 -21.89 -25.47 19.25
C GLU A 438 -20.88 -25.47 20.42
N LYS A 439 -20.28 -26.64 20.68
CA LYS A 439 -19.23 -26.78 21.69
C LYS A 439 -17.95 -26.02 21.29
N GLY A 440 -17.49 -26.16 20.04
CA GLY A 440 -16.28 -25.46 19.55
C GLY A 440 -16.45 -23.95 19.59
N LEU A 441 -17.63 -23.45 19.21
CA LEU A 441 -17.96 -22.03 19.30
C LEU A 441 -17.89 -21.51 20.74
N SER A 442 -18.52 -22.22 21.69
CA SER A 442 -18.49 -21.81 23.10
C SER A 442 -17.06 -21.77 23.63
N LEU A 443 -16.26 -22.79 23.36
CA LEU A 443 -14.88 -22.85 23.83
C LEU A 443 -14.01 -21.74 23.22
N TYR A 444 -14.24 -21.39 21.96
CA TYR A 444 -13.49 -20.34 21.29
C TYR A 444 -13.90 -18.93 21.78
N ASP A 445 -15.20 -18.70 21.99
CA ASP A 445 -15.72 -17.46 22.60
C ASP A 445 -15.22 -17.30 24.04
N ASP A 446 -15.27 -18.37 24.85
CA ASP A 446 -14.77 -18.37 26.23
C ASP A 446 -13.26 -18.07 26.27
N TRP A 447 -12.47 -18.72 25.40
CA TRP A 447 -11.04 -18.44 25.27
C TRP A 447 -10.77 -16.97 24.94
N LEU A 448 -11.47 -16.42 23.94
CA LEU A 448 -11.27 -15.02 23.53
C LEU A 448 -11.66 -14.04 24.65
N ARG A 449 -12.78 -14.31 25.35
CA ARG A 449 -13.19 -13.56 26.53
C ARG A 449 -12.11 -13.56 27.61
N ASP A 450 -11.52 -14.71 27.89
CA ASP A 450 -10.45 -14.83 28.87
C ASP A 450 -9.20 -14.04 28.47
N GLN A 451 -8.83 -14.04 27.18
CA GLN A 451 -7.71 -13.22 26.67
C GLN A 451 -7.97 -11.72 26.88
N VAL A 452 -9.17 -11.25 26.53
CA VAL A 452 -9.55 -9.83 26.67
C VAL A 452 -9.65 -9.43 28.14
N HIS A 453 -10.31 -10.24 28.96
CA HIS A 453 -10.48 -9.99 30.40
C HIS A 453 -9.16 -10.00 31.17
N SER A 454 -8.20 -10.82 30.73
CA SER A 454 -6.87 -10.87 31.34
C SER A 454 -5.93 -9.75 30.86
N GLY A 455 -6.40 -8.89 29.94
CA GLY A 455 -5.59 -7.79 29.39
C GLY A 455 -4.40 -8.27 28.58
N VAL A 456 -4.53 -9.40 27.87
CA VAL A 456 -3.43 -9.95 27.05
C VAL A 456 -3.11 -8.97 25.92
N PRO A 457 -1.85 -8.52 25.78
CA PRO A 457 -1.45 -7.63 24.70
C PRO A 457 -1.65 -8.28 23.31
N VAL A 458 -2.04 -7.49 22.31
CA VAL A 458 -2.32 -7.99 20.95
C VAL A 458 -1.15 -8.77 20.36
N ASN A 459 0.10 -8.35 20.60
CA ASN A 459 1.28 -9.10 20.13
C ASN A 459 1.37 -10.51 20.74
N GLU A 460 1.00 -10.67 22.01
CA GLU A 460 0.99 -11.98 22.66
C GLU A 460 -0.21 -12.81 22.21
N LEU A 461 -1.36 -12.18 21.97
CA LEU A 461 -2.53 -12.85 21.38
C LEU A 461 -2.18 -13.44 20.00
N VAL A 462 -1.50 -12.67 19.14
CA VAL A 462 -1.07 -13.12 17.81
C VAL A 462 -0.08 -14.28 17.90
N ARG A 463 0.92 -14.18 18.80
CA ARG A 463 1.90 -15.26 19.05
C ARG A 463 1.29 -16.53 19.62
N GLN A 464 0.14 -16.45 20.27
CA GLN A 464 -0.61 -17.62 20.72
C GLN A 464 -1.53 -18.17 19.63
N LEU A 465 -2.17 -17.30 18.84
CA LEU A 465 -3.18 -17.68 17.86
C LEU A 465 -2.59 -18.26 16.56
N ILE A 466 -1.59 -17.60 15.98
CA ILE A 466 -1.08 -17.93 14.64
C ILE A 466 -0.35 -19.29 14.61
N PRO A 467 0.61 -19.59 15.50
CA PRO A 467 1.22 -20.92 15.54
C PRO A 467 0.36 -21.96 16.29
N ALA A 468 -0.90 -21.64 16.65
CA ALA A 468 -1.75 -22.53 17.42
C ALA A 468 -1.89 -23.90 16.74
N SER A 469 -1.67 -24.95 17.52
CA SER A 469 -1.78 -26.34 17.10
C SER A 469 -2.46 -27.18 18.18
N GLY A 470 -2.98 -28.33 17.78
CA GLY A 470 -3.76 -29.23 18.62
C GLY A 470 -5.24 -29.26 18.27
N SER A 471 -6.00 -29.87 19.17
CA SER A 471 -7.45 -30.01 19.08
C SER A 471 -8.16 -28.68 19.26
N THR A 472 -9.23 -28.41 18.51
CA THR A 472 -10.10 -27.25 18.75
C THR A 472 -10.85 -27.29 20.08
N PHE A 473 -10.89 -28.42 20.77
CA PHE A 473 -11.48 -28.53 22.10
C PHE A 473 -10.45 -28.39 23.22
N GLU A 474 -9.19 -28.79 22.99
CA GLU A 474 -8.11 -28.67 23.99
C GLU A 474 -7.37 -27.33 23.87
N ASN A 475 -7.20 -26.82 22.64
CA ASN A 475 -6.63 -25.52 22.31
C ASN A 475 -7.62 -24.72 21.43
N PRO A 476 -8.58 -23.99 22.03
CA PRO A 476 -9.64 -23.33 21.28
C PRO A 476 -9.18 -22.30 20.26
N ALA A 477 -7.98 -21.73 20.41
CA ALA A 477 -7.34 -20.81 19.44
C ALA A 477 -7.24 -21.43 18.04
N THR A 478 -7.07 -22.76 17.94
CA THR A 478 -7.01 -23.49 16.65
C THR A 478 -8.31 -23.43 15.86
N SER A 479 -9.42 -23.02 16.48
CA SER A 479 -10.71 -22.78 15.80
C SER A 479 -10.61 -21.72 14.70
N TYR A 480 -9.64 -20.80 14.78
CA TYR A 480 -9.35 -19.82 13.72
C TYR A 480 -9.07 -20.49 12.36
N TYR A 481 -8.42 -21.66 12.36
CA TYR A 481 -8.06 -22.43 11.17
C TYR A 481 -9.20 -23.31 10.63
N GLN A 482 -10.37 -23.34 11.28
CA GLN A 482 -11.50 -24.12 10.77
C GLN A 482 -12.31 -23.39 9.70
N THR A 483 -12.26 -22.06 9.69
CA THR A 483 -13.04 -21.26 8.73
C THR A 483 -12.46 -21.34 7.33
N GLU A 484 -11.16 -21.06 7.22
CA GLU A 484 -10.42 -21.10 5.97
C GLU A 484 -9.36 -22.19 6.08
N THR A 485 -9.32 -23.12 5.13
CA THR A 485 -8.47 -24.31 5.24
C THR A 485 -7.40 -24.42 4.17
N THR A 486 -7.42 -23.54 3.15
CA THR A 486 -6.37 -23.46 2.15
C THR A 486 -5.35 -22.39 2.54
N PRO A 487 -4.05 -22.56 2.19
CA PRO A 487 -3.03 -21.55 2.48
C PRO A 487 -3.38 -20.16 1.94
N GLN A 488 -4.01 -20.09 0.77
CA GLN A 488 -4.47 -18.86 0.13
C GLN A 488 -5.49 -18.12 0.99
N LEU A 489 -6.59 -18.78 1.37
CA LEU A 489 -7.68 -18.16 2.12
C LEU A 489 -7.24 -17.81 3.55
N LEU A 490 -6.40 -18.64 4.16
CA LEU A 490 -5.78 -18.36 5.45
C LEU A 490 -4.91 -17.09 5.40
N ALA A 491 -4.06 -16.98 4.39
CA ALA A 491 -3.20 -15.81 4.21
C ALA A 491 -4.02 -14.53 4.01
N GLU A 492 -5.08 -14.60 3.20
CA GLU A 492 -6.01 -13.47 3.01
C GLU A 492 -6.69 -13.06 4.31
N ASN A 493 -7.16 -14.03 5.11
CA ASN A 493 -7.79 -13.78 6.39
C ASN A 493 -6.81 -13.16 7.39
N ILE A 494 -5.59 -13.70 7.51
CA ILE A 494 -4.55 -13.15 8.39
C ILE A 494 -4.15 -11.73 7.97
N ALA A 495 -3.94 -11.49 6.67
CA ALA A 495 -3.60 -10.17 6.17
C ALA A 495 -4.71 -9.15 6.47
N GLN A 496 -5.98 -9.54 6.30
CA GLN A 496 -7.10 -8.66 6.59
C GLN A 496 -7.28 -8.44 8.10
N ALA A 497 -7.16 -9.49 8.92
CA ALA A 497 -7.41 -9.43 10.35
C ALA A 497 -6.33 -8.64 11.11
N PHE A 498 -5.06 -8.86 10.78
CA PHE A 498 -3.94 -8.33 11.56
C PHE A 498 -3.17 -7.19 10.88
N LEU A 499 -3.18 -7.15 9.55
CA LEU A 499 -2.47 -6.10 8.78
C LEU A 499 -3.44 -5.06 8.18
N GLY A 500 -4.75 -5.27 8.29
CA GLY A 500 -5.77 -4.38 7.73
C GLY A 500 -5.73 -4.28 6.20
N THR A 501 -5.11 -5.25 5.52
CA THR A 501 -4.86 -5.20 4.08
C THR A 501 -5.55 -6.34 3.34
N ARG A 502 -6.05 -6.03 2.14
CA ARG A 502 -6.67 -6.99 1.23
C ARG A 502 -5.72 -7.32 0.08
N ILE A 503 -5.36 -8.59 -0.05
CA ILE A 503 -4.38 -9.07 -1.04
C ILE A 503 -4.99 -9.99 -2.11
N GLN A 504 -6.31 -10.24 -2.09
CA GLN A 504 -6.96 -11.23 -2.96
C GLN A 504 -6.72 -10.99 -4.45
N CYS A 505 -6.71 -9.72 -4.88
CA CYS A 505 -6.45 -9.40 -6.28
C CYS A 505 -5.03 -9.83 -6.71
N ALA A 506 -4.08 -9.84 -5.77
CA ALA A 506 -2.70 -10.28 -5.98
C ALA A 506 -2.56 -11.80 -6.21
N GLN A 507 -3.64 -12.59 -6.06
CA GLN A 507 -3.62 -14.03 -6.27
C GLN A 507 -3.41 -14.41 -7.74
N CYS A 508 -4.07 -13.71 -8.66
CA CYS A 508 -4.06 -14.06 -10.09
C CYS A 508 -3.16 -13.16 -10.93
N HIS A 509 -2.87 -11.96 -10.44
CA HIS A 509 -2.08 -10.92 -11.09
C HIS A 509 -1.64 -9.89 -10.03
N ASN A 510 -0.65 -9.01 -10.24
CA ASN A 510 -0.34 -8.00 -9.21
C ASN A 510 -1.54 -7.10 -8.95
N HIS A 511 -1.68 -6.61 -7.71
CA HIS A 511 -2.80 -5.79 -7.31
C HIS A 511 -2.88 -4.54 -8.20
N PRO A 512 -4.04 -4.26 -8.81
CA PRO A 512 -4.13 -3.21 -9.82
C PRO A 512 -3.98 -1.80 -9.22
N PHE A 513 -4.42 -1.60 -7.97
CA PHE A 513 -4.49 -0.28 -7.35
C PHE A 513 -3.63 -0.16 -6.09
N ASP A 514 -2.74 -1.11 -5.87
CA ASP A 514 -1.91 -1.18 -4.67
C ASP A 514 -0.56 -1.83 -5.05
N ARG A 515 0.40 -1.80 -4.15
CA ARG A 515 1.77 -2.27 -4.37
C ARG A 515 1.94 -3.79 -4.33
N TRP A 516 0.91 -4.53 -3.91
CA TRP A 516 1.02 -5.96 -3.65
C TRP A 516 1.21 -6.75 -4.94
N THR A 517 2.28 -7.53 -5.02
CA THR A 517 2.57 -8.40 -6.16
C THR A 517 2.11 -9.83 -5.91
N MET A 518 2.06 -10.65 -6.97
CA MET A 518 1.86 -12.10 -6.82
C MET A 518 2.94 -12.73 -5.94
N ASP A 519 4.18 -12.25 -6.03
CA ASP A 519 5.27 -12.68 -5.16
C ASP A 519 5.00 -12.35 -3.69
N ASP A 520 4.43 -11.17 -3.40
CA ASP A 520 4.00 -10.82 -2.04
C ASP A 520 2.87 -11.73 -1.57
N TYR A 521 1.87 -12.00 -2.42
CA TYR A 521 0.73 -12.85 -2.08
C TYR A 521 1.15 -14.28 -1.77
N TYR A 522 1.85 -14.94 -2.71
CA TYR A 522 2.25 -16.33 -2.56
C TYR A 522 3.38 -16.50 -1.54
N GLY A 523 4.29 -15.53 -1.45
CA GLY A 523 5.30 -15.51 -0.39
C GLY A 523 4.67 -15.37 1.00
N PHE A 524 3.64 -14.54 1.16
CA PHE A 524 2.92 -14.44 2.43
C PHE A 524 2.12 -15.71 2.73
N ALA A 525 1.46 -16.30 1.73
CA ALA A 525 0.73 -17.56 1.88
C ALA A 525 1.62 -18.76 2.17
N ALA A 526 2.90 -18.71 1.80
CA ALA A 526 3.85 -19.78 2.09
C ALA A 526 4.03 -20.00 3.61
N PHE A 527 3.85 -18.97 4.45
CA PHE A 527 3.92 -19.12 5.92
C PHE A 527 2.87 -20.08 6.51
N VAL A 528 1.75 -20.29 5.81
CA VAL A 528 0.67 -21.17 6.26
C VAL A 528 0.56 -22.43 5.40
N SER A 529 1.57 -22.70 4.56
CA SER A 529 1.58 -23.86 3.65
C SER A 529 1.77 -25.20 4.35
N GLN A 530 2.27 -25.20 5.59
CA GLN A 530 2.52 -26.41 6.39
C GLN A 530 1.32 -26.81 7.28
N VAL A 531 0.19 -26.08 7.22
CA VAL A 531 -0.97 -26.37 8.07
C VAL A 531 -1.67 -27.65 7.61
N GLY A 532 -1.67 -28.65 8.49
CA GLY A 532 -2.37 -29.92 8.34
C GLY A 532 -3.64 -30.00 9.19
N TYR A 533 -4.61 -30.79 8.72
CA TYR A 533 -5.89 -31.02 9.39
C TYR A 533 -6.18 -32.52 9.51
N LYS A 534 -6.64 -32.95 10.68
CA LYS A 534 -7.17 -34.30 10.88
C LYS A 534 -8.39 -34.27 11.81
N GLN A 535 -9.25 -35.26 11.66
CA GLN A 535 -10.38 -35.44 12.57
C GLN A 535 -9.89 -35.68 14.01
N GLY A 536 -10.51 -35.00 14.98
CA GLY A 536 -10.26 -35.19 16.41
C GLY A 536 -10.87 -36.49 16.96
N LYS A 537 -10.82 -36.63 18.29
CA LYS A 537 -11.43 -37.80 18.98
C LYS A 537 -12.96 -37.71 18.94
N ASP A 538 -13.50 -36.50 19.02
CA ASP A 538 -14.92 -36.22 18.79
C ASP A 538 -15.17 -35.95 17.29
N ALA A 539 -16.32 -36.39 16.76
CA ALA A 539 -16.70 -36.16 15.36
C ALA A 539 -16.88 -34.67 15.01
N ARG A 540 -16.99 -33.80 16.02
CA ARG A 540 -17.17 -32.35 15.88
C ARG A 540 -15.88 -31.55 16.08
N GLU A 541 -14.77 -32.26 16.31
CA GLU A 541 -13.47 -31.72 16.66
C GLU A 541 -12.51 -31.89 15.49
N ILE A 542 -11.70 -30.87 15.22
CA ILE A 542 -10.60 -30.95 14.26
C ILE A 542 -9.31 -30.74 15.04
N THR A 543 -8.26 -31.46 14.65
CA THR A 543 -6.90 -31.21 15.12
C THR A 543 -6.11 -30.52 14.02
N VAL A 544 -5.60 -29.34 14.33
CA VAL A 544 -4.66 -28.58 13.49
C VAL A 544 -3.24 -28.95 13.90
N TYR A 545 -2.36 -29.18 12.95
CA TYR A 545 -0.97 -29.53 13.23
C TYR A 545 -0.04 -29.03 12.13
N ASP A 546 1.23 -28.87 12.46
CA ASP A 546 2.29 -28.61 11.49
C ASP A 546 2.69 -29.92 10.77
N LEU A 547 2.69 -29.89 9.44
CA LEU A 547 3.14 -31.01 8.61
C LEU A 547 4.66 -31.18 8.65
N GLY A 548 5.41 -30.12 9.00
CA GLY A 548 6.88 -30.08 8.91
C GLY A 548 7.40 -29.92 7.49
N GLU A 549 6.53 -30.01 6.48
CA GLU A 549 6.80 -29.78 5.07
C GLU A 549 5.63 -29.02 4.43
N GLY A 550 5.93 -28.14 3.48
CA GLY A 550 4.94 -27.31 2.83
C GLY A 550 5.58 -26.32 1.85
N SER A 551 5.02 -26.24 0.66
CA SER A 551 5.49 -25.31 -0.37
C SER A 551 4.33 -24.87 -1.25
N LEU A 552 4.40 -23.65 -1.75
CA LEU A 552 3.51 -23.14 -2.80
C LEU A 552 4.33 -22.87 -4.05
N GLU A 553 3.71 -22.96 -5.21
CA GLU A 553 4.31 -22.59 -6.50
C GLU A 553 3.69 -21.30 -7.01
N HIS A 554 4.51 -20.47 -7.65
CA HIS A 554 4.03 -19.28 -8.36
C HIS A 554 3.23 -19.73 -9.60
N PRO A 555 1.93 -19.41 -9.73
CA PRO A 555 1.06 -20.03 -10.73
C PRO A 555 1.41 -19.64 -12.18
N VAL A 556 2.18 -18.56 -12.39
CA VAL A 556 2.65 -18.12 -13.71
C VAL A 556 4.06 -18.62 -14.02
N GLU A 557 4.93 -18.72 -13.01
CA GLU A 557 6.36 -19.04 -13.21
C GLU A 557 6.71 -20.50 -12.90
N GLY A 558 5.85 -21.21 -12.17
CA GLY A 558 6.05 -22.60 -11.75
C GLY A 558 7.17 -22.81 -10.72
N ARG A 559 7.84 -21.75 -10.26
CA ARG A 559 8.86 -21.85 -9.21
C ARG A 559 8.23 -21.95 -7.83
N VAL A 560 8.90 -22.66 -6.91
CA VAL A 560 8.55 -22.65 -5.49
C VAL A 560 8.76 -21.24 -4.92
N VAL A 561 7.76 -20.75 -4.19
CA VAL A 561 7.84 -19.45 -3.50
C VAL A 561 8.37 -19.63 -2.07
N ARG A 562 9.27 -18.75 -1.66
CA ARG A 562 9.78 -18.71 -0.28
C ARG A 562 8.88 -17.84 0.60
N PRO A 563 8.72 -18.16 1.90
CA PRO A 563 8.02 -17.29 2.84
C PRO A 563 8.58 -15.86 2.83
N LYS A 564 7.67 -14.89 2.66
CA LYS A 564 7.98 -13.47 2.53
C LYS A 564 6.99 -12.65 3.34
N PHE A 565 7.49 -11.73 4.16
CA PHE A 565 6.62 -10.80 4.87
C PHE A 565 5.95 -9.86 3.85
N LEU A 566 4.68 -9.55 4.07
CA LEU A 566 3.91 -8.77 3.10
C LEU A 566 4.49 -7.37 2.92
N GLY A 567 5.03 -7.09 1.72
CA GLY A 567 5.75 -5.84 1.42
C GLY A 567 7.07 -5.66 2.16
N GLY A 568 7.61 -6.75 2.73
CA GLY A 568 8.87 -6.80 3.45
C GLY A 568 9.87 -7.78 2.85
N GLU A 569 10.83 -8.18 3.66
CA GLU A 569 11.91 -9.10 3.28
C GLU A 569 11.44 -10.57 3.26
N LEU A 570 12.25 -11.41 2.63
CA LEU A 570 12.13 -12.87 2.79
C LEU A 570 12.38 -13.26 4.26
N ALA A 571 11.69 -14.31 4.72
CA ALA A 571 11.99 -14.89 6.01
C ALA A 571 13.42 -15.48 6.02
N ALA A 572 14.13 -15.26 7.13
CA ALA A 572 15.45 -15.83 7.36
C ALA A 572 15.38 -17.36 7.39
N GLU A 573 16.40 -18.05 6.87
CA GLU A 573 16.36 -19.52 6.74
C GLU A 573 16.27 -20.20 8.11
N GLU A 574 16.91 -19.65 9.13
CA GLU A 574 16.87 -20.19 10.49
C GLU A 574 15.47 -20.11 11.12
N ALA A 575 14.65 -19.16 10.67
CA ALA A 575 13.27 -19.03 11.11
C ALA A 575 12.34 -20.06 10.44
N LEU A 576 12.84 -20.80 9.45
CA LEU A 576 12.11 -21.80 8.67
C LEU A 576 12.54 -23.25 9.02
N ASP A 577 13.26 -23.45 10.12
CA ASP A 577 13.63 -24.80 10.61
C ASP A 577 12.47 -25.51 11.35
N GLY A 578 11.34 -24.83 11.56
CA GLY A 578 10.14 -25.35 12.24
C GLY A 578 8.85 -24.82 11.61
N ASP A 579 7.77 -24.73 12.40
CA ASP A 579 6.48 -24.21 11.94
C ASP A 579 6.61 -22.76 11.47
N TYR A 580 6.45 -22.53 10.16
CA TYR A 580 6.60 -21.23 9.52
C TYR A 580 5.67 -20.16 10.14
N ARG A 581 4.53 -20.58 10.72
CA ARG A 581 3.60 -19.67 11.40
C ARG A 581 4.22 -18.99 12.62
N THR A 582 5.21 -19.63 13.26
CA THR A 582 5.95 -19.03 14.37
C THR A 582 6.82 -17.86 13.92
N ALA A 583 7.39 -17.94 12.71
CA ALA A 583 8.15 -16.83 12.13
C ALA A 583 7.26 -15.67 11.67
N LEU A 584 6.02 -15.97 11.28
CA LEU A 584 5.04 -14.96 10.89
C LEU A 584 4.52 -14.13 12.08
N ALA A 585 4.38 -14.75 13.26
CA ALA A 585 3.81 -14.16 14.47
C ALA A 585 4.82 -13.35 15.29
#